data_AF-A0A0Q9TBS4-F1
#
_entry.id   AF-A0A0Q9TBS4-F1
#
_cell.length_a   1.000
_cell.length_b   1.000
_cell.length_c   1.000
_cell.angle_alpha   90.00
_cell.angle_beta   90.00
_cell.angle_gamma   90.00
#
_symmetry.space_group_name_H-M   'P 1'
#
loop_
_entity.id
_entity.type
_entity.pdbx_description
1 polymer ?
#
loop_
_entity_poly.entity_id
_entity_poly.type
_entity_poly.pdbx_seq_one_letter_code
_entity_poly.pdbx_strand_id
1 'polypeptide(L)'
;MTNLQAPHDPTAQAERLVTTIGAIRTLLLVLTGLATVVGAVGGLAADVPGVALVALLYGTISGLTIYVLFGWFQQTLAMLAGIFRNTAR
;
A
#
# COMPACT_ATOMS: atom_id res chain seq x y z
N MET A 1 -8.66 -36.95 24.74
CA MET A 1 -8.48 -36.56 23.33
C MET A 1 -8.15 -35.08 23.30
N THR A 2 -6.87 -34.77 23.30
CA THR A 2 -6.31 -33.41 23.17
C THR A 2 -6.25 -33.05 21.69
N ASN A 3 -6.90 -31.96 21.27
CA ASN A 3 -6.57 -31.32 20.00
C ASN A 3 -6.79 -29.80 20.06
N LEU A 4 -5.72 -29.10 20.46
CA LEU A 4 -5.16 -27.90 19.83
C LEU A 4 -6.17 -26.82 19.38
N GLN A 5 -6.75 -26.09 20.34
CA GLN A 5 -7.04 -24.68 20.10
C GLN A 5 -5.69 -23.97 19.92
N ALA A 6 -5.26 -23.81 18.68
CA ALA A 6 -4.15 -22.91 18.36
C ALA A 6 -4.45 -21.57 19.03
N PRO A 7 -3.55 -21.01 19.85
CA PRO A 7 -3.77 -19.68 20.40
C PRO A 7 -3.92 -18.73 19.21
N HIS A 8 -5.13 -18.25 18.98
CA HIS A 8 -5.37 -17.15 18.05
C HIS A 8 -4.74 -15.93 18.69
N ASP A 9 -3.42 -15.78 18.55
CA ASP A 9 -2.71 -14.61 19.04
C ASP A 9 -3.12 -13.43 18.15
N PRO A 10 -3.99 -12.53 18.64
CA PRO A 10 -4.50 -11.42 17.84
C PRO A 10 -3.36 -10.47 17.45
N THR A 11 -2.26 -10.48 18.21
CA THR A 11 -1.10 -9.64 17.93
C THR A 11 -0.31 -10.16 16.72
N ALA A 12 -0.13 -11.47 16.60
CA ALA A 12 0.52 -12.09 15.44
C ALA A 12 -0.30 -11.92 14.14
N GLN A 13 -1.63 -11.92 14.24
CA GLN A 13 -2.50 -11.64 13.09
C GLN A 13 -2.43 -10.16 12.67
N ALA A 14 -2.38 -9.24 13.63
CA ALA A 14 -2.24 -7.81 13.37
C ALA A 14 -0.91 -7.46 12.68
N GLU A 15 0.21 -8.07 13.10
CA GLU A 15 1.52 -7.85 12.45
C GLU A 15 1.55 -8.36 11.00
N ARG A 16 0.95 -9.52 10.73
CA ARG A 16 0.80 -10.06 9.37
C ARG A 16 -0.01 -9.12 8.50
N LEU A 17 -1.08 -8.53 9.04
CA LEU A 17 -1.91 -7.56 8.33
C LEU A 17 -1.13 -6.30 7.97
N VAL A 18 -0.40 -5.70 8.93
CA VAL A 18 0.46 -4.52 8.69
C VAL A 18 1.49 -4.79 7.59
N THR A 19 2.13 -5.96 7.63
CA THR A 19 3.12 -6.38 6.63
C THR A 19 2.50 -6.57 5.25
N THR A 20 1.33 -7.21 5.18
CA THR A 20 0.61 -7.45 3.93
C THR A 20 0.18 -6.13 3.27
N ILE A 21 -0.32 -5.18 4.06
CA ILE A 21 -0.68 -3.85 3.57
C ILE A 21 0.56 -3.10 3.05
N GLY A 22 1.70 -3.26 3.71
CA GLY A 22 2.97 -2.71 3.21
C GLY A 22 3.41 -3.29 1.88
N ALA A 23 3.25 -4.59 1.69
CA ALA A 23 3.50 -5.25 0.42
C ALA A 23 2.55 -4.74 -0.68
N ILE A 24 1.25 -4.63 -0.38
CA ILE A 24 0.24 -4.09 -1.31
C ILE A 24 0.57 -2.64 -1.68
N ARG A 25 0.90 -1.79 -0.71
CA ARG A 25 1.31 -0.40 -0.96
C ARG A 25 2.48 -0.32 -1.93
N THR A 26 3.52 -1.12 -1.68
CA THR A 26 4.71 -1.16 -2.53
C THR A 26 4.36 -1.60 -3.94
N LEU A 27 3.57 -2.67 -4.06
CA LEU A 27 3.11 -3.17 -5.36
C LEU A 27 2.31 -2.11 -6.13
N LEU A 28 1.37 -1.43 -5.47
CA LEU A 28 0.58 -0.37 -6.08
C LEU A 28 1.45 0.80 -6.54
N LEU A 29 2.42 1.24 -5.73
CA LEU A 29 3.34 2.31 -6.13
C LEU A 29 4.17 1.93 -7.36
N VAL A 30 4.65 0.69 -7.43
CA VAL A 30 5.40 0.19 -8.59
C VAL A 30 4.51 0.15 -9.83
N LEU A 31 3.30 -0.41 -9.73
CA LEU A 31 2.37 -0.50 -10.84
C LEU A 31 1.92 0.87 -11.35
N THR A 32 1.61 1.80 -10.43
CA THR A 32 1.30 3.18 -10.76
C THR A 32 2.47 3.87 -11.44
N GLY A 33 3.69 3.70 -10.91
CA GLY A 33 4.90 4.25 -11.52
C GLY A 33 5.11 3.74 -12.95
N LEU A 34 4.98 2.43 -13.16
CA LEU A 34 5.09 1.81 -14.49
C LEU A 34 4.02 2.33 -15.45
N ALA A 35 2.75 2.37 -15.03
CA ALA A 35 1.65 2.88 -15.85
C ALA A 35 1.86 4.36 -16.23
N THR A 36 2.39 5.15 -15.30
CA THR A 36 2.74 6.57 -15.52
C THR A 36 3.81 6.71 -16.58
N VAL A 37 4.89 5.93 -16.48
CA VAL A 37 5.98 5.95 -17.46
C VAL A 37 5.50 5.51 -18.84
N VAL A 38 4.74 4.42 -18.92
CA VAL A 38 4.19 3.91 -20.18
C VAL A 38 3.25 4.94 -20.81
N GLY A 39 2.37 5.57 -20.03
CA GLY A 39 1.47 6.62 -20.52
C GLY A 39 2.22 7.86 -21.00
N ALA A 40 3.25 8.29 -20.26
CA ALA A 40 4.07 9.44 -20.62
C ALA A 40 4.86 9.19 -21.92
N VAL A 41 5.56 8.05 -21.99
CA VAL A 41 6.34 7.66 -23.18
C VAL A 41 5.41 7.45 -24.38
N GLY A 42 4.27 6.79 -24.20
CA GLY A 42 3.28 6.58 -25.26
C GLY A 42 2.72 7.89 -25.81
N GLY A 43 2.41 8.86 -24.94
CA GLY A 43 1.94 10.19 -25.35
C GLY A 43 2.99 10.96 -26.15
N LEU A 44 4.27 10.90 -25.74
CA LEU A 44 5.37 11.51 -26.48
C LEU A 44 5.63 10.82 -27.82
N ALA A 45 5.59 9.48 -27.85
CA ALA A 45 5.81 8.71 -29.08
C ALA A 45 4.71 8.92 -30.12
N ALA A 46 3.49 9.24 -29.68
CA ALA A 46 2.37 9.58 -30.55
C ALA A 46 2.31 11.06 -30.97
N ASP A 47 3.28 11.89 -30.55
CA ASP A 47 3.30 13.36 -30.73
C ASP A 47 2.03 14.03 -30.16
N VAL A 48 1.48 13.48 -29.09
CA VAL A 48 0.33 14.03 -28.35
C VAL A 48 0.78 14.44 -26.95
N PRO A 49 1.47 15.59 -26.81
CA PRO A 49 2.09 16.00 -25.54
C PRO A 49 1.08 16.18 -24.40
N GLY A 50 -0.18 16.47 -24.72
CA GLY A 50 -1.27 16.54 -23.73
C GLY A 50 -1.50 15.21 -23.00
N VAL A 51 -1.37 14.07 -23.70
CA VAL A 51 -1.50 12.74 -23.09
C VAL A 51 -0.35 12.48 -22.13
N ALA A 52 0.87 12.87 -22.51
CA ALA A 52 2.04 12.71 -21.66
C ALA A 52 1.93 13.53 -20.37
N LEU A 53 1.49 14.79 -20.49
CA LEU A 53 1.23 15.65 -19.33
C LEU A 53 0.15 15.08 -18.41
N VAL A 54 -0.97 14.62 -18.98
CA VAL A 54 -2.06 14.00 -18.21
C VAL A 54 -1.57 12.75 -17.50
N ALA A 55 -0.82 11.87 -18.16
CA ALA A 55 -0.26 10.67 -17.55
C ALA A 55 0.64 11.01 -16.36
N LEU A 56 1.53 12.01 -16.50
CA LEU A 56 2.40 12.46 -15.40
C LEU A 56 1.61 13.03 -14.22
N LEU A 57 0.62 13.88 -14.49
CA LEU A 57 -0.23 14.46 -13.44
C LEU A 57 -1.03 13.39 -12.71
N TYR A 58 -1.70 12.51 -13.45
CA TYR A 58 -2.50 11.43 -12.86
C TYR A 58 -1.62 10.44 -12.09
N GLY A 59 -0.46 10.10 -12.63
CA GLY A 59 0.54 9.25 -11.98
C GLY A 59 1.06 9.82 -10.68
N THR A 60 1.38 11.12 -10.66
CA THR A 60 1.87 11.82 -9.47
C THR A 60 0.78 11.87 -8.38
N ILE A 61 -0.44 12.27 -8.75
CA ILE A 61 -1.56 12.39 -7.81
C ILE A 61 -1.93 11.01 -7.24
N SER A 62 -2.04 9.98 -8.09
CA SER A 62 -2.37 8.63 -7.65
C SER A 62 -1.26 8.02 -6.78
N GLY A 63 0.00 8.19 -7.17
CA GLY A 63 1.15 7.75 -6.37
C GLY A 63 1.19 8.40 -5.00
N LEU A 64 0.95 9.73 -4.92
CA LEU A 64 0.86 10.45 -3.66
C LEU A 64 -0.32 9.95 -2.81
N THR A 65 -1.48 9.73 -3.43
CA THR A 65 -2.68 9.23 -2.76
C THR A 65 -2.45 7.85 -2.15
N ILE A 66 -1.85 6.92 -2.91
CA ILE A 66 -1.47 5.60 -2.43
C ILE A 66 -0.48 5.72 -1.27
N TYR A 67 0.55 6.55 -1.42
CA TYR A 67 1.57 6.74 -0.39
C TYR A 67 0.97 7.22 0.93
N VAL A 68 0.11 8.25 0.89
CA VAL A 68 -0.51 8.85 2.07
C VAL A 68 -1.53 7.91 2.71
N LEU A 69 -2.49 7.38 1.94
CA LEU A 69 -3.55 6.54 2.49
C LEU A 69 -3.00 5.25 3.10
N PHE A 70 -2.15 4.53 2.37
CA PHE A 70 -1.59 3.29 2.89
C PHE A 70 -0.58 3.56 4.00
N GLY A 71 0.21 4.64 3.93
CA GLY A 71 1.12 5.02 5.00
C GLY A 71 0.37 5.29 6.31
N TRP A 72 -0.70 6.09 6.24
CA TRP A 72 -1.55 6.39 7.39
C TRP A 72 -2.25 5.13 7.93
N PHE A 73 -2.76 4.28 7.05
CA PHE A 73 -3.42 3.05 7.43
C PHE A 73 -2.46 2.08 8.14
N GLN A 74 -1.24 1.91 7.62
CA GLN A 74 -0.19 1.11 8.26
C GLN A 74 0.16 1.65 9.66
N GLN A 75 0.30 2.97 9.81
CA GLN A 75 0.61 3.60 11.09
C GLN A 75 -0.51 3.36 12.11
N THR A 76 -1.76 3.51 11.68
CA THR A 76 -2.94 3.27 12.52
C THR A 76 -3.00 1.83 13.00
N LEU A 77 -2.78 0.87 12.11
CA LEU A 77 -2.77 -0.55 12.46
C LEU A 77 -1.60 -0.93 13.37
N ALA A 78 -0.41 -0.35 13.15
CA ALA A 78 0.73 -0.56 14.02
C ALA A 78 0.46 -0.03 15.44
N MET A 79 -0.19 1.14 15.55
CA MET A 79 -0.60 1.69 16.84
C MET A 79 -1.62 0.79 17.55
N LEU A 80 -2.64 0.32 16.83
CA LEU A 80 -3.64 -0.60 17.38
C LEU A 80 -3.00 -1.91 17.86
N ALA A 81 -2.11 -2.51 17.06
CA ALA A 81 -1.37 -3.71 17.44
C ALA A 81 -0.53 -3.49 18.71
N GLY A 82 0.09 -2.31 18.85
CA GLY A 82 0.82 -1.91 20.05
C GLY A 82 -0.07 -1.82 21.30
N ILE A 83 -1.26 -1.24 21.17
CA ILE A 83 -2.25 -1.17 22.26
C ILE A 83 -2.67 -2.58 22.69
N PHE A 84 -3.05 -3.45 21.75
CA PHE A 84 -3.44 -4.83 22.06
C PHE A 84 -2.32 -5.60 22.79
N ARG A 85 -1.07 -5.41 22.38
CA ARG A 85 0.08 -6.04 23.04
C ARG A 85 0.28 -5.54 24.48
N ASN A 86 0.10 -4.24 24.72
CA ASN A 86 0.24 -3.66 26.06
C ASN A 86 -0.93 -4.02 26.98
N THR A 87 -2.15 -4.15 26.46
CA THR A 87 -3.33 -4.55 27.24
C THR A 87 -3.38 -6.05 27.53
N ALA A 88 -2.74 -6.88 26.70
CA ALA A 88 -2.65 -8.33 26.93
C ALA A 88 -1.57 -8.75 27.95
N ARG A 89 -0.78 -7.80 28.48
CA ARG A 89 0.16 -7.98 29.59
C ARG A 89 -0.46 -7.52 30.90
#